data_AF-A0A0J5XRQ6-F1
#
_entry.id   AF-A0A0J5XRQ6-F1
#
_cell.length_a   1.000
_cell.length_b   1.000
_cell.length_c   1.000
_cell.angle_alpha   90.00
_cell.angle_beta   90.00
_cell.angle_gamma   90.00
#
_symmetry.space_group_name_H-M   'P 1'
#
loop_
_entity.id
_entity.type
_entity.pdbx_description
1 polymer ?
#
loop_
_entity_poly.entity_id
_entity_poly.type
_entity_poly.pdbx_seq_one_letter_code
_entity_poly.pdbx_strand_id
1 'polypeptide(L)'
;MTKGIAQYEVGEQVDLYFLIKSSTRGIASNGKPFLTVILQDKTGDIEAKLWDASPDDEENYAAQKIVRAAGEVMNYRGRNQLKIRNIRPAQPQDGVRTSDFLEVAPLSQEEMVEHITKSIFEMKNSNVQRITRHLFKKYQTEFLEYPAATKNHHEFVSGLAYHVVSMLKLAESFSTLYPSLNRDLLYAGVILHDLGKVFELSGPVSTIYTVEGNLLGHISIMVNEIGKAAEELAIEGEEVMLLQHLVLSHHGKEEWGSPKKPLIKEAEMLHLIDNVDAKMNMLDRALTKVKPGEFTERIFALDNRSFYKPTID
;
A
#
# COMPACT_ATOMS: atom_id res chain seq x y z
N MET A 1 -14.43 -6.58 -21.30
CA MET A 1 -13.33 -5.83 -20.67
C MET A 1 -12.18 -5.79 -21.65
N THR A 2 -11.57 -4.62 -21.85
CA THR A 2 -10.35 -4.47 -22.68
C THR A 2 -9.19 -5.20 -22.00
N LYS A 3 -8.35 -5.87 -22.78
CA LYS A 3 -7.15 -6.57 -22.28
C LYS A 3 -6.24 -5.55 -21.57
N GLY A 4 -5.85 -5.82 -20.33
CA GLY A 4 -4.94 -4.95 -19.55
C GLY A 4 -3.48 -5.36 -19.72
N ILE A 5 -2.55 -4.47 -19.40
CA ILE A 5 -1.12 -4.63 -19.71
C ILE A 5 -0.50 -5.91 -19.15
N ALA A 6 -0.92 -6.37 -17.97
CA ALA A 6 -0.39 -7.59 -17.37
C ALA A 6 -0.78 -8.86 -18.14
N GLN A 7 -1.74 -8.77 -19.06
CA GLN A 7 -2.21 -9.89 -19.88
C GLN A 7 -1.50 -9.94 -21.24
N TYR A 8 -0.70 -8.93 -21.59
CA TYR A 8 0.02 -8.91 -22.86
C TYR A 8 1.29 -9.76 -22.80
N GLU A 9 1.49 -10.55 -23.84
CA GLU A 9 2.66 -11.42 -24.00
C GLU A 9 3.73 -10.76 -24.88
N VAL A 10 4.96 -11.26 -24.80
CA VAL A 10 6.08 -10.76 -25.60
C VAL A 10 5.77 -10.88 -27.10
N GLY A 11 5.97 -9.80 -27.84
CA GLY A 11 5.68 -9.67 -29.28
C GLY A 11 4.30 -9.09 -29.59
N GLU A 12 3.41 -8.96 -28.59
CA GLU A 12 2.09 -8.36 -28.83
C GLU A 12 2.14 -6.83 -28.93
N GLN A 13 1.28 -6.30 -29.79
CA GLN A 13 1.09 -4.86 -29.96
C GLN A 13 0.12 -4.31 -28.92
N VAL A 14 0.52 -3.21 -28.29
CA VAL A 14 -0.25 -2.47 -27.29
C VAL A 14 -0.62 -1.12 -27.87
N ASP A 15 -1.85 -0.67 -27.62
CA ASP A 15 -2.30 0.72 -27.81
C ASP A 15 -3.37 1.00 -26.74
N LEU A 16 -2.91 1.52 -25.60
CA LEU A 16 -3.74 1.70 -24.41
C LEU A 16 -3.46 3.07 -23.78
N TYR A 17 -4.38 3.50 -22.92
CA TYR A 17 -4.12 4.59 -21.99
C TYR A 17 -3.47 4.05 -20.72
N PHE A 18 -2.58 4.84 -20.14
CA PHE A 18 -1.82 4.52 -18.95
C PHE A 18 -1.73 5.73 -18.04
N LEU A 19 -1.64 5.49 -16.74
CA LEU A 19 -1.10 6.46 -15.79
C LEU A 19 0.43 6.28 -15.72
N ILE A 20 1.18 7.38 -15.78
CA ILE A 20 2.61 7.35 -15.48
C ILE A 20 2.78 7.25 -13.97
N LYS A 21 3.13 6.07 -13.48
CA LYS A 21 3.37 5.79 -12.06
C LYS A 21 4.64 6.49 -11.57
N SER A 22 5.69 6.47 -12.36
CA SER A 22 6.94 7.20 -12.12
C SER A 22 7.65 7.54 -13.42
N SER A 23 8.41 8.63 -13.41
CA SER A 23 9.26 9.06 -14.51
C SER A 23 10.62 9.47 -13.96
N THR A 24 11.69 8.86 -14.47
CA THR A 24 13.05 9.11 -14.00
C THR A 24 13.95 9.45 -15.17
N ARG A 25 14.59 10.61 -15.08
CA ARG A 25 15.58 11.08 -16.04
C ARG A 25 16.89 10.33 -15.89
N GLY A 26 17.41 9.83 -17.00
CA GLY A 26 18.73 9.24 -17.11
C GLY A 26 19.54 9.85 -18.25
N ILE A 27 20.84 9.56 -18.28
CA ILE A 27 21.74 9.89 -19.39
C ILE A 27 22.23 8.59 -20.00
N ALA A 28 22.02 8.41 -21.30
CA ALA A 28 22.43 7.23 -22.04
C ALA A 28 23.96 7.24 -22.28
N SER A 29 24.53 6.10 -22.67
CA SER A 29 25.97 5.98 -22.94
C SER A 29 26.48 6.90 -24.06
N ASN A 30 25.59 7.37 -24.93
CA ASN A 30 25.86 8.35 -25.98
C ASN A 30 25.74 9.82 -25.48
N GLY A 31 25.55 10.04 -24.18
CA GLY A 31 25.40 11.36 -23.56
C GLY A 31 24.02 12.00 -23.69
N LYS A 32 23.09 11.39 -24.43
CA LYS A 32 21.74 11.95 -24.60
C LYS A 32 20.82 11.63 -23.42
N PRO A 33 19.94 12.56 -23.02
CA PRO A 33 18.95 12.30 -21.99
C PRO A 33 17.89 11.29 -22.46
N PHE A 34 17.35 10.53 -21.50
CA PHE A 34 16.19 9.67 -21.71
C PHE A 34 15.32 9.64 -20.44
N LEU A 35 14.06 9.29 -20.59
CA LEU A 35 13.17 9.00 -19.46
C LEU A 35 12.95 7.50 -19.36
N THR A 36 13.07 6.97 -18.15
CA THR A 36 12.48 5.68 -17.78
C THR A 36 11.11 5.97 -17.18
N VAL A 37 10.05 5.53 -17.85
CA VAL A 37 8.67 5.70 -17.38
C VAL A 37 8.10 4.34 -17.01
N ILE A 38 7.38 4.30 -15.89
CA ILE A 38 6.59 3.13 -15.49
C ILE A 38 5.14 3.43 -15.81
N LEU A 39 4.59 2.72 -16.80
CA LEU A 39 3.22 2.88 -17.28
C LEU A 39 2.32 1.89 -16.56
N GLN A 40 1.23 2.37 -15.97
CA GLN A 40 0.33 1.56 -15.14
C GLN A 40 -1.11 1.61 -15.66
N ASP A 41 -1.78 0.46 -15.57
CA ASP A 41 -3.23 0.32 -15.56
C ASP A 41 -3.68 -0.52 -14.34
N LYS A 42 -4.98 -0.83 -14.26
CA LYS A 42 -5.55 -1.61 -13.13
C LYS A 42 -5.02 -3.04 -13.02
N THR A 43 -4.43 -3.58 -14.07
CA THR A 43 -3.95 -4.97 -14.13
C THR A 43 -2.47 -5.09 -13.79
N GLY A 44 -1.70 -4.01 -13.94
CA GLY A 44 -0.28 -4.00 -13.60
C GLY A 44 0.46 -2.79 -14.16
N ASP A 45 1.79 -2.89 -14.15
CA ASP A 45 2.67 -1.88 -14.71
C ASP A 45 3.73 -2.48 -15.64
N ILE A 46 4.25 -1.65 -16.55
CA ILE A 46 5.30 -2.00 -17.50
C ILE A 46 6.31 -0.85 -17.63
N GLU A 47 7.60 -1.19 -17.65
CA GLU A 47 8.67 -0.22 -17.88
C GLU A 47 8.74 0.14 -19.37
N ALA A 48 8.93 1.43 -19.68
CA ALA A 48 9.23 1.90 -21.02
C ALA A 48 10.33 2.97 -20.99
N LYS A 49 11.00 3.15 -22.13
CA LYS A 49 12.05 4.17 -22.29
C LYS A 49 11.70 5.15 -23.40
N LEU A 50 11.76 6.43 -23.07
CA LEU A 50 11.67 7.54 -24.02
C LEU A 50 13.08 8.08 -24.24
N TRP A 51 13.66 7.73 -25.38
CA TRP A 51 15.00 8.16 -25.74
C TRP A 51 15.00 9.59 -26.28
N ASP A 52 16.15 10.25 -26.19
CA ASP A 52 16.36 11.61 -26.70
C ASP A 52 15.35 12.62 -26.11
N ALA A 53 15.05 12.48 -24.81
CA ALA A 53 14.02 13.25 -24.13
C ALA A 53 14.36 14.74 -24.02
N SER A 54 13.44 15.60 -24.44
CA SER A 54 13.50 17.04 -24.29
C SER A 54 12.97 17.51 -22.92
N PRO A 55 13.26 18.76 -22.49
CA PRO A 55 12.65 19.32 -21.27
C PRO A 55 11.11 19.28 -21.28
N ASP A 56 10.49 19.48 -22.45
CA ASP A 56 9.03 19.38 -22.60
C ASP A 56 8.53 17.95 -22.39
N ASP A 57 9.31 16.94 -22.76
CA ASP A 57 8.99 15.53 -22.49
C ASP A 57 9.06 15.23 -20.98
N GLU A 58 10.00 15.84 -20.25
CA GLU A 58 10.10 15.68 -18.79
C GLU A 58 8.85 16.20 -18.08
N GLU A 59 8.26 17.30 -18.56
CA GLU A 59 7.02 17.86 -18.01
C GLU A 59 5.78 17.06 -18.46
N ASN A 60 5.67 16.75 -19.76
CA ASN A 60 4.51 16.06 -20.33
C ASN A 60 4.40 14.61 -19.89
N TYR A 61 5.53 13.98 -19.56
CA TYR A 61 5.61 12.59 -19.12
C TYR A 61 6.06 12.46 -17.66
N ALA A 62 5.75 13.45 -16.84
CA ALA A 62 5.91 13.39 -15.39
C ALA A 62 4.97 12.36 -14.75
N ALA A 63 5.26 11.99 -13.49
CA ALA A 63 4.37 11.14 -12.70
C ALA A 63 2.95 11.73 -12.59
N GLN A 64 1.96 10.87 -12.45
CA GLN A 64 0.53 11.20 -12.37
C GLN A 64 -0.11 11.73 -13.68
N LYS A 65 0.66 11.89 -14.77
CA LYS A 65 0.10 12.21 -16.08
C LYS A 65 -0.52 10.97 -16.73
N ILE A 66 -1.64 11.15 -17.41
CA ILE A 66 -2.27 10.10 -18.21
C ILE A 66 -1.78 10.24 -19.65
N VAL A 67 -1.35 9.13 -20.24
CA VAL A 67 -0.83 9.07 -21.61
C VAL A 67 -1.51 7.97 -22.40
N ARG A 68 -1.60 8.13 -23.71
CA ARG A 68 -1.85 7.02 -24.62
C ARG A 68 -0.53 6.56 -25.19
N ALA A 69 -0.18 5.29 -24.98
CA ALA A 69 1.06 4.71 -25.48
C ALA A 69 0.75 3.51 -26.39
N ALA A 70 1.36 3.53 -27.57
CA ALA A 70 1.32 2.45 -28.53
C ALA A 70 2.73 1.90 -28.77
N GLY A 71 2.87 0.57 -28.80
CA GLY A 71 4.16 -0.09 -28.86
C GLY A 71 4.06 -1.61 -28.90
N GLU A 72 5.18 -2.27 -28.65
CA GLU A 72 5.27 -3.72 -28.61
C GLU A 72 5.89 -4.18 -27.28
N VAL A 73 5.33 -5.21 -26.67
CA VAL A 73 5.92 -5.82 -25.47
C VAL A 73 7.16 -6.59 -25.87
N MET A 74 8.30 -6.24 -25.29
CA MET A 74 9.57 -6.93 -25.51
C MET A 74 10.13 -7.45 -24.19
N ASN A 75 10.94 -8.51 -24.24
CA ASN A 75 11.70 -8.95 -23.08
C ASN A 75 13.12 -8.37 -23.14
N TYR A 76 13.55 -7.70 -22.07
CA TYR A 76 14.90 -7.21 -21.91
C TYR A 76 15.48 -7.71 -20.58
N ARG A 77 16.51 -8.56 -20.66
CA ARG A 77 17.20 -9.15 -19.50
C ARG A 77 16.23 -9.82 -18.51
N GLY A 78 15.24 -10.55 -19.03
CA GLY A 78 14.27 -11.27 -18.23
C GLY A 78 13.09 -10.43 -17.76
N ARG A 79 13.06 -9.11 -18.01
CA ARG A 79 11.92 -8.25 -17.67
C ARG A 79 11.19 -7.79 -18.91
N ASN A 80 9.85 -7.78 -18.84
CA ASN A 80 9.04 -7.21 -19.91
C ASN A 80 9.15 -5.69 -19.91
N GLN A 81 9.30 -5.09 -21.08
CA GLN A 81 9.34 -3.66 -21.33
C GLN A 81 8.46 -3.32 -22.51
N LEU A 82 7.84 -2.14 -22.51
CA LEU A 82 7.11 -1.63 -23.66
C LEU A 82 8.07 -0.85 -24.55
N LYS A 83 8.32 -1.36 -25.76
CA LYS A 83 9.02 -0.60 -26.81
C LYS A 83 8.02 0.38 -27.42
N ILE A 84 8.05 1.63 -26.97
CA ILE A 84 7.15 2.68 -27.43
C ILE A 84 7.42 3.00 -28.90
N ARG A 85 6.36 2.94 -29.72
CA ARG A 85 6.33 3.47 -31.09
C ARG A 85 5.76 4.89 -31.11
N ASN A 86 4.73 5.13 -30.31
CA ASN A 86 4.09 6.43 -30.19
C ASN A 86 3.59 6.64 -28.75
N ILE A 87 3.74 7.85 -28.21
CA ILE A 87 3.20 8.24 -26.92
C ILE A 87 2.67 9.68 -27.02
N ARG A 88 1.56 9.97 -26.34
CA ARG A 88 1.07 11.34 -26.18
C ARG A 88 0.36 11.52 -24.85
N PRO A 89 0.32 12.74 -24.29
CA PRO A 89 -0.59 13.06 -23.20
C PRO A 89 -2.05 12.82 -23.58
N ALA A 90 -2.85 12.38 -22.61
CA ALA A 90 -4.30 12.35 -22.73
C ALA A 90 -4.86 13.79 -22.73
N GLN A 91 -5.93 13.97 -23.49
CA GLN A 91 -6.65 15.23 -23.65
C GLN A 91 -8.04 15.11 -23.02
N PRO A 92 -8.72 16.21 -22.65
CA PRO A 92 -10.06 16.15 -22.06
C PRO A 92 -11.07 15.35 -22.91
N GLN A 93 -10.98 15.43 -24.24
CA GLN A 93 -11.84 14.67 -25.15
C GLN A 93 -11.58 13.15 -25.15
N ASP A 94 -10.48 12.66 -24.57
CA ASP A 94 -10.22 11.22 -24.45
C ASP A 94 -11.13 10.57 -23.38
N GLY A 95 -11.75 11.35 -22.49
CA GLY A 95 -12.74 10.86 -21.52
C GLY A 95 -12.18 9.95 -20.42
N VAL A 96 -10.85 9.93 -20.24
CA VAL A 96 -10.16 9.10 -19.24
C VAL A 96 -9.87 9.90 -17.96
N ARG A 97 -9.95 9.23 -16.81
CA ARG A 97 -9.66 9.80 -15.49
C ARG A 97 -8.64 8.95 -14.75
N THR A 98 -7.94 9.53 -13.78
CA THR A 98 -6.88 8.84 -13.03
C THR A 98 -7.39 7.54 -12.36
N SER A 99 -8.62 7.56 -11.84
CA SER A 99 -9.27 6.40 -11.21
C SER A 99 -9.53 5.22 -12.16
N ASP A 100 -9.44 5.44 -13.48
CA ASP A 100 -9.55 4.37 -14.48
C ASP A 100 -8.27 3.51 -14.54
N PHE A 101 -7.15 3.97 -13.97
CA PHE A 101 -5.84 3.31 -14.01
C PHE A 101 -5.29 2.90 -12.66
N LEU A 102 -5.89 3.37 -11.56
CA LEU A 102 -5.46 3.02 -10.21
C LEU A 102 -6.12 1.72 -9.76
N GLU A 103 -5.29 0.81 -9.24
CA GLU A 103 -5.77 -0.26 -8.37
C GLU A 103 -6.38 0.41 -7.13
N VAL A 104 -7.55 -0.07 -6.70
CA VAL A 104 -8.30 0.43 -5.54
C VAL A 104 -8.65 -0.74 -4.64
N ALA A 105 -8.89 -0.48 -3.36
CA ALA A 105 -9.41 -1.48 -2.44
C ALA A 105 -10.67 -2.16 -3.00
N PRO A 106 -10.87 -3.47 -2.72
CA PRO A 106 -12.07 -4.20 -3.15
C PRO A 106 -13.32 -3.85 -2.33
N LEU A 107 -13.19 -3.01 -1.31
CA LEU A 107 -14.29 -2.48 -0.49
C LEU A 107 -14.44 -0.97 -0.72
N SER A 108 -15.67 -0.47 -0.67
CA SER A 108 -15.92 0.97 -0.71
C SER A 108 -15.41 1.66 0.57
N GLN A 109 -15.12 2.97 0.48
CA GLN A 109 -14.71 3.73 1.65
C GLN A 109 -15.79 3.72 2.73
N GLU A 110 -17.06 3.76 2.34
CA GLU A 110 -18.20 3.68 3.26
C GLU A 110 -18.22 2.35 4.01
N GLU A 111 -18.05 1.22 3.32
CA GLU A 111 -17.98 -0.11 3.94
C GLU A 111 -16.80 -0.21 4.92
N MET A 112 -15.65 0.34 4.55
CA MET A 112 -14.45 0.35 5.41
C MET A 112 -14.66 1.21 6.67
N VAL A 113 -15.24 2.41 6.52
CA VAL A 113 -15.58 3.28 7.64
C VAL A 113 -16.59 2.62 8.56
N GLU A 114 -17.62 1.98 8.01
CA GLU A 114 -18.64 1.28 8.79
C GLU A 114 -18.02 0.18 9.65
N HIS A 115 -17.15 -0.65 9.06
CA HIS A 115 -16.51 -1.75 9.77
C HIS A 115 -15.58 -1.28 10.89
N ILE A 116 -14.75 -0.26 10.62
CA ILE A 116 -13.85 0.31 11.63
C ILE A 116 -14.66 0.98 12.75
N THR A 117 -15.66 1.77 12.39
CA THR A 117 -16.52 2.48 13.34
C THR A 117 -17.27 1.49 14.25
N LYS A 118 -17.81 0.41 13.68
CA LYS A 118 -18.43 -0.68 14.44
C LYS A 118 -17.44 -1.27 15.44
N SER A 119 -16.23 -1.60 15.00
CA SER A 119 -15.17 -2.18 15.85
C SER A 119 -14.79 -1.25 17.01
N ILE A 120 -14.72 0.07 16.77
CA ILE A 120 -14.50 1.07 17.82
C ILE A 120 -15.65 1.07 18.84
N PHE A 121 -16.91 1.02 18.39
CA PHE A 121 -18.07 1.05 19.27
C PHE A 121 -18.27 -0.22 20.11
N GLU A 122 -17.67 -1.34 19.71
CA GLU A 122 -17.66 -2.59 20.48
C GLU A 122 -16.68 -2.56 21.66
N MET A 123 -15.71 -1.64 21.67
CA MET A 123 -14.75 -1.48 22.76
C MET A 123 -15.43 -1.07 24.07
N LYS A 124 -15.04 -1.67 25.18
CA LYS A 124 -15.63 -1.43 26.51
C LYS A 124 -14.83 -0.44 27.36
N ASN A 125 -13.51 -0.41 27.23
CA ASN A 125 -12.65 0.56 27.89
C ASN A 125 -12.84 1.93 27.23
N SER A 126 -13.41 2.86 27.98
CA SER A 126 -13.75 4.20 27.49
C SER A 126 -12.53 5.02 27.07
N ASN A 127 -11.40 4.86 27.74
CA ASN A 127 -10.18 5.62 27.43
C ASN A 127 -9.55 5.15 26.12
N VAL A 128 -9.40 3.83 25.95
CA VAL A 128 -8.93 3.21 24.70
C VAL A 128 -9.84 3.59 23.53
N GLN A 129 -11.15 3.47 23.71
CA GLN A 129 -12.13 3.83 22.69
C GLN A 129 -12.04 5.32 22.31
N ARG A 130 -11.97 6.22 23.30
CA ARG A 130 -11.93 7.68 23.06
C ARG A 130 -10.67 8.08 22.29
N ILE A 131 -9.50 7.59 22.68
CA ILE A 131 -8.23 7.87 21.98
C ILE A 131 -8.31 7.34 20.55
N THR A 132 -8.71 6.08 20.38
CA THR A 132 -8.78 5.44 19.06
C THR A 132 -9.75 6.18 18.13
N ARG A 133 -10.96 6.49 18.62
CA ARG A 133 -11.97 7.22 17.85
C ARG A 133 -11.52 8.63 17.49
N HIS A 134 -10.85 9.32 18.42
CA HIS A 134 -10.35 10.68 18.19
C HIS A 134 -9.33 10.70 17.07
N LEU A 135 -8.32 9.83 17.14
CA LEU A 135 -7.27 9.73 16.13
C LEU A 135 -7.80 9.27 14.78
N PHE A 136 -8.65 8.24 14.74
CA PHE A 136 -9.27 7.79 13.50
C PHE A 136 -10.06 8.91 12.82
N LYS A 137 -10.88 9.66 13.58
CA LYS A 137 -11.63 10.81 13.03
C LYS A 137 -10.73 11.95 12.57
N LYS A 138 -9.67 12.26 13.32
CA LYS A 138 -8.73 13.34 13.04
C LYS A 138 -8.04 13.16 11.69
N TYR A 139 -7.77 11.91 11.30
CA TYR A 139 -7.02 11.55 10.07
C TYR A 139 -7.84 10.74 9.06
N GLN A 140 -9.17 10.74 9.19
CA GLN A 140 -10.04 9.82 8.46
C GLN A 140 -9.91 9.98 6.94
N THR A 141 -9.87 11.22 6.45
CA THR A 141 -9.84 11.51 5.01
C THR A 141 -8.59 10.91 4.37
N GLU A 142 -7.42 11.23 4.91
CA GLU A 142 -6.13 10.74 4.43
C GLU A 142 -6.03 9.23 4.60
N PHE A 143 -6.45 8.69 5.76
CA PHE A 143 -6.44 7.27 6.04
C PHE A 143 -7.25 6.44 5.03
N LEU A 144 -8.36 6.97 4.54
CA LEU A 144 -9.21 6.31 3.54
C LEU A 144 -8.66 6.36 2.12
N GLU A 145 -7.71 7.24 1.83
CA GLU A 145 -7.15 7.39 0.48
C GLU A 145 -5.77 6.75 0.35
N TYR A 146 -4.99 6.76 1.43
CA TYR A 146 -3.58 6.39 1.38
C TYR A 146 -3.37 4.87 1.17
N PRO A 147 -2.26 4.49 0.50
CA PRO A 147 -1.83 3.10 0.45
C PRO A 147 -1.23 2.66 1.79
N ALA A 148 -1.20 1.34 2.04
CA ALA A 148 -0.54 0.83 3.25
C ALA A 148 0.98 0.75 3.08
N ALA A 149 1.50 0.70 1.85
CA ALA A 149 2.94 0.69 1.62
C ALA A 149 3.30 1.37 0.29
N THR A 150 4.56 1.75 0.15
CA THR A 150 5.08 2.22 -1.16
C THR A 150 5.18 1.08 -2.17
N LYS A 151 5.35 -0.16 -1.68
CA LYS A 151 5.53 -1.39 -2.47
C LYS A 151 5.06 -2.62 -1.68
N ASN A 152 4.85 -3.72 -2.38
CA ASN A 152 4.64 -5.09 -1.88
C ASN A 152 3.19 -5.44 -1.48
N HIS A 153 2.63 -4.77 -0.48
CA HIS A 153 1.30 -5.12 0.05
C HIS A 153 0.44 -3.86 0.14
N HIS A 154 -0.81 -3.96 -0.31
CA HIS A 154 -1.79 -2.88 -0.22
C HIS A 154 -1.27 -1.51 -0.74
N GLU A 155 -0.39 -1.47 -1.76
CA GLU A 155 0.16 -0.22 -2.32
C GLU A 155 -0.80 0.54 -3.26
N PHE A 156 -2.09 0.25 -3.14
CA PHE A 156 -3.17 0.79 -3.94
C PHE A 156 -3.99 1.83 -3.17
N VAL A 157 -4.82 2.60 -3.88
CA VAL A 157 -5.66 3.62 -3.23
C VAL A 157 -6.62 2.97 -2.24
N SER A 158 -6.74 3.59 -1.07
CA SER A 158 -7.48 3.04 0.08
C SER A 158 -6.90 1.73 0.64
N GLY A 159 -5.66 1.40 0.27
CA GLY A 159 -4.98 0.19 0.73
C GLY A 159 -4.77 0.16 2.24
N LEU A 160 -4.50 1.31 2.87
CA LEU A 160 -4.30 1.42 4.32
C LEU A 160 -5.58 1.06 5.10
N ALA A 161 -6.70 1.68 4.75
CA ALA A 161 -7.99 1.36 5.37
C ALA A 161 -8.41 -0.10 5.13
N TYR A 162 -8.17 -0.61 3.92
CA TYR A 162 -8.50 -2.00 3.58
C TYR A 162 -7.66 -3.02 4.36
N HIS A 163 -6.37 -2.72 4.55
CA HIS A 163 -5.47 -3.50 5.41
C HIS A 163 -6.00 -3.57 6.84
N VAL A 164 -6.33 -2.42 7.44
CA VAL A 164 -6.90 -2.35 8.80
C VAL A 164 -8.22 -3.12 8.91
N VAL A 165 -9.11 -3.04 7.92
CA VAL A 165 -10.37 -3.82 7.92
C VAL A 165 -10.09 -5.33 7.85
N SER A 166 -9.13 -5.76 7.06
CA SER A 166 -8.76 -7.18 6.93
C SER A 166 -8.15 -7.70 8.24
N MET A 167 -7.27 -6.90 8.87
CA MET A 167 -6.72 -7.19 10.19
C MET A 167 -7.79 -7.21 11.29
N LEU A 168 -8.79 -6.32 11.25
CA LEU A 168 -9.89 -6.34 12.23
C LEU A 168 -10.72 -7.63 12.14
N LYS A 169 -10.96 -8.15 10.93
CA LYS A 169 -11.62 -9.46 10.73
C LYS A 169 -10.80 -10.61 11.29
N LEU A 170 -9.47 -10.57 11.12
CA LEU A 170 -8.56 -11.54 11.75
C LEU A 170 -8.57 -11.41 13.27
N ALA A 171 -8.52 -10.18 13.79
CA ALA A 171 -8.58 -9.88 15.22
C ALA A 171 -9.88 -10.37 15.86
N GLU A 172 -11.03 -10.24 15.18
CA GLU A 172 -12.32 -10.76 15.63
C GLU A 172 -12.29 -12.30 15.74
N SER A 173 -11.77 -12.95 14.70
CA SER A 173 -11.65 -14.40 14.64
C SER A 173 -10.71 -14.93 15.73
N PHE A 174 -9.55 -14.30 15.90
CA PHE A 174 -8.57 -14.67 16.93
C PHE A 174 -9.05 -14.35 18.34
N SER A 175 -9.78 -13.26 18.55
CA SER A 175 -10.40 -12.96 19.85
C SER A 175 -11.48 -13.97 20.22
N THR A 176 -12.18 -14.54 19.23
CA THR A 176 -13.15 -15.62 19.44
C THR A 176 -12.46 -16.91 19.86
N LEU A 177 -11.35 -17.26 19.20
CA LEU A 177 -10.58 -18.47 19.50
C LEU A 177 -9.79 -18.36 20.83
N TYR A 178 -9.27 -17.17 21.12
CA TYR A 178 -8.44 -16.87 22.28
C TYR A 178 -9.14 -15.82 23.17
N PRO A 179 -10.18 -16.19 23.93
CA PRO A 179 -10.97 -15.25 24.72
C PRO A 179 -10.18 -14.57 25.86
N SER A 180 -8.95 -15.01 26.13
CA SER A 180 -8.04 -14.36 27.08
C SER A 180 -7.37 -13.08 26.53
N LEU A 181 -7.53 -12.79 25.23
CA LEU A 181 -7.06 -11.54 24.63
C LEU A 181 -7.94 -10.37 25.06
N ASN A 182 -7.32 -9.25 25.37
CA ASN A 182 -8.03 -7.98 25.53
C ASN A 182 -8.42 -7.44 24.14
N ARG A 183 -9.69 -7.66 23.77
CA ARG A 183 -10.26 -7.25 22.47
C ARG A 183 -10.12 -5.75 22.23
N ASP A 184 -10.30 -4.92 23.27
CA ASP A 184 -10.25 -3.46 23.13
C ASP A 184 -8.85 -2.98 22.75
N LEU A 185 -7.82 -3.50 23.44
CA LEU A 185 -6.43 -3.21 23.12
C LEU A 185 -6.02 -3.75 21.75
N LEU A 186 -6.42 -4.98 21.41
CA LEU A 186 -6.09 -5.55 20.10
C LEU A 186 -6.72 -4.73 18.97
N TYR A 187 -8.01 -4.39 19.08
CA TYR A 187 -8.71 -3.61 18.05
C TYR A 187 -8.13 -2.20 17.92
N ALA A 188 -7.82 -1.54 19.04
CA ALA A 188 -7.17 -0.24 19.02
C ALA A 188 -5.78 -0.30 18.41
N GLY A 189 -4.99 -1.32 18.75
CA GLY A 189 -3.69 -1.59 18.14
C GLY A 189 -3.80 -1.75 16.63
N VAL A 190 -4.74 -2.56 16.15
CA VAL A 190 -4.99 -2.75 14.71
C VAL A 190 -5.36 -1.44 14.01
N ILE A 191 -6.23 -0.62 14.60
CA ILE A 191 -6.69 0.63 13.97
C ILE A 191 -5.56 1.68 13.95
N LEU A 192 -4.71 1.71 14.97
CA LEU A 192 -3.73 2.78 15.17
C LEU A 192 -2.34 2.46 14.62
N HIS A 193 -1.93 1.19 14.49
CA HIS A 193 -0.52 0.82 14.24
C HIS A 193 0.12 1.56 13.06
N ASP A 194 -0.62 1.67 11.96
CA ASP A 194 -0.16 2.26 10.71
C ASP A 194 -0.76 3.64 10.41
N LEU A 195 -1.57 4.20 11.31
CA LEU A 195 -2.23 5.48 11.07
C LEU A 195 -1.22 6.62 10.85
N GLY A 196 0.00 6.49 11.40
CA GLY A 196 1.11 7.40 11.13
C GLY A 196 1.56 7.47 9.66
N LYS A 197 1.14 6.52 8.81
CA LYS A 197 1.47 6.52 7.37
C LYS A 197 0.89 7.71 6.61
N VAL A 198 -0.14 8.36 7.16
CA VAL A 198 -0.68 9.61 6.60
C VAL A 198 0.34 10.76 6.62
N PHE A 199 1.35 10.69 7.48
CA PHE A 199 2.47 11.63 7.56
C PHE A 199 3.73 11.10 6.87
N GLU A 200 3.95 9.77 6.96
CA GLU A 200 5.13 9.12 6.39
C GLU A 200 5.14 9.18 4.86
N LEU A 201 3.96 9.15 4.25
CA LEU A 201 3.77 9.06 2.80
C LEU A 201 3.23 10.37 2.21
N SER A 202 3.60 10.67 0.97
CA SER A 202 3.28 11.93 0.31
C SER A 202 1.84 12.03 -0.23
N GLY A 203 1.08 10.94 -0.22
CA GLY A 203 -0.28 10.91 -0.77
C GLY A 203 -0.70 9.56 -1.37
N PRO A 204 -1.90 9.51 -1.98
CA PRO A 204 -2.50 8.26 -2.47
C PRO A 204 -1.93 7.73 -3.80
N VAL A 205 -1.31 8.59 -4.61
CA VAL A 205 -0.84 8.26 -5.97
C VAL A 205 0.64 8.56 -6.12
N SER A 206 1.39 7.62 -6.72
CA SER A 206 2.85 7.75 -6.92
C SER A 206 3.57 8.08 -5.61
N THR A 207 3.16 7.42 -4.54
CA THR A 207 3.55 7.78 -3.18
C THR A 207 5.05 7.62 -2.94
N ILE A 208 5.64 8.61 -2.27
CA ILE A 208 7.03 8.59 -1.81
C ILE A 208 7.08 8.90 -0.31
N TYR A 209 8.18 8.54 0.33
CA TYR A 209 8.42 8.93 1.72
C TYR A 209 8.63 10.44 1.82
N THR A 210 7.95 11.08 2.78
CA THR A 210 8.17 12.48 3.13
C THR A 210 9.51 12.64 3.86
N VAL A 211 9.98 13.88 4.04
CA VAL A 211 11.19 14.13 4.84
C VAL A 211 10.98 13.68 6.28
N GLU A 212 9.82 14.00 6.86
CA GLU A 212 9.45 13.56 8.20
C GLU A 212 9.34 12.04 8.29
N GLY A 213 8.71 11.39 7.30
CA GLY A 213 8.61 9.94 7.20
C GLY A 213 9.98 9.25 7.16
N ASN A 214 10.90 9.75 6.35
CA ASN A 214 12.26 9.19 6.26
C ASN A 214 13.07 9.37 7.55
N LEU A 215 12.88 10.47 8.28
CA LEU A 215 13.66 10.77 9.49
C LEU A 215 13.07 10.15 10.76
N LEU A 216 11.74 10.05 10.87
CA LEU A 216 11.05 9.64 12.10
C LEU A 216 10.36 8.28 11.98
N GLY A 217 9.79 7.97 10.81
CA GLY A 217 8.96 6.79 10.57
C GLY A 217 7.56 6.88 11.21
N HIS A 218 6.59 6.20 10.61
CA HIS A 218 5.19 6.22 11.07
C HIS A 218 5.02 5.74 12.52
N ILE A 219 5.83 4.79 12.99
CA ILE A 219 5.77 4.28 14.38
C ILE A 219 6.00 5.41 15.38
N SER A 220 7.09 6.14 15.23
CA SER A 220 7.45 7.22 16.16
C SER A 220 6.45 8.37 16.10
N ILE A 221 6.01 8.72 14.88
CA ILE A 221 4.99 9.74 14.65
C ILE A 221 3.70 9.37 15.37
N MET A 222 3.26 8.12 15.22
CA MET A 222 1.98 7.67 15.77
C MET A 222 2.02 7.52 17.30
N VAL A 223 3.15 7.10 17.89
CA VAL A 223 3.36 7.12 19.35
C VAL A 223 3.23 8.53 19.93
N ASN A 224 3.76 9.53 19.22
CA ASN A 224 3.63 10.94 19.57
C ASN A 224 2.18 11.44 19.44
N GLU A 225 1.48 11.08 18.36
CA GLU A 225 0.06 11.44 18.20
C GLU A 225 -0.85 10.79 19.24
N ILE A 226 -0.55 9.57 19.70
CA ILE A 226 -1.25 8.95 20.84
C ILE A 226 -1.05 9.78 22.12
N GLY A 227 0.17 10.24 22.39
CA GLY A 227 0.47 11.10 23.53
C GLY A 227 -0.30 12.42 23.48
N LYS A 228 -0.27 13.12 22.34
CA LYS A 228 -1.04 14.36 22.13
C LYS A 228 -2.54 14.15 22.28
N ALA A 229 -3.09 13.08 21.71
CA ALA A 229 -4.50 12.76 21.85
C ALA A 229 -4.89 12.50 23.31
N ALA A 230 -4.03 11.86 24.09
CA ALA A 230 -4.25 11.65 25.51
C ALA A 230 -4.29 12.98 26.28
N GLU A 231 -3.35 13.90 26.00
CA GLU A 231 -3.34 15.25 26.58
C GLU A 231 -4.60 16.06 26.20
N GLU A 232 -4.95 16.10 24.91
CA GLU A 232 -6.13 16.81 24.39
C GLU A 232 -7.44 16.30 25.03
N LEU A 233 -7.51 15.00 25.33
CA LEU A 233 -8.69 14.36 25.90
C LEU A 233 -8.68 14.31 27.44
N ALA A 234 -7.61 14.82 28.08
CA ALA A 234 -7.33 14.71 29.51
C ALA A 234 -7.42 13.26 30.01
N ILE A 235 -6.79 12.34 29.27
CA ILE A 235 -6.69 10.92 29.61
C ILE A 235 -5.27 10.64 30.06
N GLU A 236 -5.15 10.09 31.27
CA GLU A 236 -3.89 9.60 31.83
C GLU A 236 -4.07 8.14 32.25
N GLY A 237 -2.96 7.42 32.41
CA GLY A 237 -2.97 6.05 32.93
C GLY A 237 -2.28 5.04 32.03
N GLU A 238 -2.44 3.77 32.41
CA GLU A 238 -1.78 2.64 31.77
C GLU A 238 -2.25 2.45 30.32
N GLU A 239 -3.50 2.79 29.99
CA GLU A 239 -4.04 2.63 28.64
C GLU A 239 -3.24 3.39 27.59
N VAL A 240 -2.80 4.61 27.89
CA VAL A 240 -1.99 5.42 26.95
C VAL A 240 -0.67 4.72 26.66
N MET A 241 0.01 4.25 27.71
CA MET A 241 1.28 3.54 27.61
C MET A 241 1.11 2.22 26.82
N LEU A 242 0.03 1.48 27.05
CA LEU A 242 -0.24 0.23 26.33
C LEU A 242 -0.53 0.46 24.85
N LEU A 243 -1.30 1.51 24.51
CA LEU A 243 -1.52 1.91 23.11
C LEU A 243 -0.22 2.30 22.41
N GLN A 244 0.63 3.08 23.09
CA GLN A 244 1.96 3.41 22.58
C GLN A 244 2.79 2.14 22.37
N HIS A 245 2.79 1.20 23.32
CA HIS A 245 3.55 -0.04 23.20
C HIS A 245 3.06 -0.93 22.06
N LEU A 246 1.74 -1.03 21.84
CA LEU A 246 1.16 -1.75 20.70
C LEU A 246 1.73 -1.22 19.38
N VAL A 247 1.67 0.10 19.17
CA VAL A 247 2.21 0.74 17.96
C VAL A 247 3.74 0.62 17.90
N LEU A 248 4.45 0.83 19.00
CA LEU A 248 5.90 0.78 19.07
C LEU A 248 6.48 -0.61 18.74
N SER A 249 5.70 -1.66 18.98
CA SER A 249 6.18 -3.05 18.88
C SER A 249 5.58 -3.88 17.74
N HIS A 250 4.67 -3.31 16.93
CA HIS A 250 3.89 -4.10 15.97
C HIS A 250 4.72 -4.72 14.84
N HIS A 251 5.83 -4.08 14.41
CA HIS A 251 6.78 -4.70 13.47
C HIS A 251 7.55 -5.87 14.09
N GLY A 252 7.51 -6.05 15.41
CA GLY A 252 7.98 -7.24 16.11
C GLY A 252 9.49 -7.35 16.30
N LYS A 253 10.29 -6.83 15.35
CA LYS A 253 11.75 -6.94 15.35
C LYS A 253 12.43 -5.61 15.03
N GLU A 254 13.59 -5.41 15.64
CA GLU A 254 14.45 -4.24 15.40
C GLU A 254 14.89 -4.19 13.92
N GLU A 255 15.21 -5.32 13.31
CA GLU A 255 15.55 -5.40 11.88
C GLU A 255 14.40 -5.02 10.93
N TRP A 256 13.16 -5.01 11.44
CA TRP A 256 11.97 -4.58 10.69
C TRP A 256 11.57 -3.15 11.04
N GLY A 257 12.40 -2.42 11.81
CA GLY A 257 12.15 -1.04 12.19
C GLY A 257 11.33 -0.86 13.47
N SER A 258 11.03 -1.94 14.20
CA SER A 258 10.34 -1.84 15.50
C SER A 258 11.30 -1.38 16.59
N PRO A 259 11.06 -0.28 17.31
CA PRO A 259 11.93 0.14 18.42
C PRO A 259 11.94 -0.83 19.61
N LYS A 260 10.87 -1.62 19.77
CA LYS A 260 10.72 -2.67 20.79
C LYS A 260 10.07 -3.91 20.22
N LYS A 261 10.31 -5.04 20.88
CA LYS A 261 9.58 -6.30 20.61
C LYS A 261 8.20 -6.28 21.28
N PRO A 262 7.26 -7.13 20.86
CA PRO A 262 5.98 -7.25 21.55
C PRO A 262 6.23 -7.83 22.95
N LEU A 263 5.61 -7.22 23.96
CA LEU A 263 5.82 -7.59 25.39
C LEU A 263 4.50 -7.83 26.13
N ILE A 264 3.37 -7.78 25.40
CA ILE A 264 2.04 -8.12 25.88
C ILE A 264 1.35 -9.00 24.83
N LYS A 265 0.35 -9.79 25.25
CA LYS A 265 -0.33 -10.75 24.36
C LYS A 265 -0.93 -10.07 23.14
N GLU A 266 -1.51 -8.89 23.33
CA GLU A 266 -2.18 -8.13 22.29
C GLU A 266 -1.19 -7.58 21.27
N ALA A 267 0.02 -7.20 21.70
CA ALA A 267 1.08 -6.77 20.79
C ALA A 267 1.64 -7.94 19.99
N GLU A 268 1.83 -9.10 20.62
CA GLU A 268 2.26 -10.32 19.92
C GLU A 268 1.21 -10.73 18.87
N MET A 269 -0.06 -10.68 19.24
CA MET A 269 -1.16 -10.98 18.33
C MET A 269 -1.26 -9.96 17.19
N LEU A 270 -1.14 -8.66 17.49
CA LEU A 270 -1.12 -7.60 16.48
C LEU A 270 -0.02 -7.83 15.44
N HIS A 271 1.20 -8.11 15.89
CA HIS A 271 2.34 -8.42 15.03
C HIS A 271 2.06 -9.61 14.09
N LEU A 272 1.45 -10.67 14.61
CA LEU A 272 1.11 -11.85 13.83
C LEU A 272 0.00 -11.57 12.83
N ILE A 273 -1.03 -10.82 13.22
CA ILE A 273 -2.15 -10.42 12.35
C ILE A 273 -1.63 -9.59 11.17
N ASP A 274 -0.82 -8.58 11.44
CA ASP A 274 -0.20 -7.73 10.41
C ASP A 274 0.60 -8.58 9.41
N ASN A 275 1.47 -9.46 9.91
CA ASN A 275 2.24 -10.37 9.08
C ASN A 275 1.38 -11.32 8.24
N VAL A 276 0.29 -11.84 8.79
CA VAL A 276 -0.62 -12.72 8.06
C VAL A 276 -1.27 -11.94 6.91
N ASP A 277 -1.83 -10.77 7.18
CA ASP A 277 -2.52 -9.97 6.17
C ASP A 277 -1.56 -9.53 5.04
N ALA A 278 -0.42 -8.95 5.40
CA ALA A 278 0.58 -8.50 4.43
C ALA A 278 1.09 -9.65 3.53
N LYS A 279 1.40 -10.81 4.12
CA LYS A 279 1.91 -11.97 3.35
C LYS A 279 0.85 -12.59 2.47
N MET A 280 -0.39 -12.71 2.94
CA MET A 280 -1.48 -13.25 2.14
C MET A 280 -1.81 -12.32 0.97
N ASN A 281 -1.88 -11.00 1.20
CA ASN A 281 -2.05 -10.03 0.13
C ASN A 281 -0.96 -10.12 -0.95
N MET A 282 0.30 -10.23 -0.54
CA MET A 282 1.43 -10.40 -1.46
C MET A 282 1.33 -11.69 -2.28
N LEU A 283 0.95 -12.80 -1.64
CA LEU A 283 0.80 -14.10 -2.31
C LEU A 283 -0.35 -14.08 -3.30
N ASP A 284 -1.52 -13.57 -2.93
CA ASP A 284 -2.69 -13.48 -3.79
C ASP A 284 -2.38 -12.66 -5.05
N ARG A 285 -1.72 -11.51 -4.87
CA ARG A 285 -1.32 -10.64 -5.98
C ARG A 285 -0.28 -11.29 -6.89
N ALA A 286 0.69 -12.00 -6.32
CA ALA A 286 1.70 -12.71 -7.10
C ALA A 286 1.11 -13.88 -7.89
N LEU A 287 0.29 -14.73 -7.23
CA LEU A 287 -0.29 -15.94 -7.83
C LEU A 287 -1.40 -15.63 -8.84
N THR A 288 -2.06 -14.47 -8.76
CA THR A 288 -3.01 -14.02 -9.79
C THR A 288 -2.37 -13.94 -11.18
N LYS A 289 -1.07 -13.61 -11.25
CA LYS A 289 -0.33 -13.43 -12.51
C LYS A 289 0.30 -14.72 -13.06
N VAL A 290 0.17 -15.83 -12.34
CA VAL A 290 0.81 -17.12 -12.66
C VAL A 290 -0.23 -18.08 -13.23
N LYS A 291 0.13 -18.87 -14.23
CA LYS A 291 -0.74 -19.94 -14.76
C LYS A 291 -0.73 -21.13 -13.79
N PRO A 292 -1.85 -21.85 -13.61
CA PRO A 292 -1.86 -23.07 -12.80
C PRO A 292 -0.77 -24.04 -13.27
N GLY A 293 0.01 -24.61 -12.34
CA GLY A 293 1.14 -25.47 -12.65
C GLY A 293 2.50 -24.76 -12.78
N GLU A 294 2.54 -23.43 -12.64
CA GLU A 294 3.78 -22.64 -12.74
C GLU A 294 4.16 -21.99 -11.39
N PHE A 295 5.36 -21.40 -11.33
CA PHE A 295 5.88 -20.69 -10.17
C PHE A 295 5.90 -19.19 -10.38
N THR A 296 5.72 -18.42 -9.31
CA THR A 296 6.05 -17.00 -9.29
C THR A 296 7.56 -16.77 -9.49
N GLU A 297 7.94 -15.58 -9.93
CA GLU A 297 9.29 -15.07 -9.68
C GLU A 297 9.60 -15.05 -8.17
N ARG A 298 10.88 -14.90 -7.82
CA ARG A 298 11.27 -14.79 -6.41
C ARG A 298 10.77 -13.48 -5.80
N ILE A 299 10.10 -13.59 -4.66
CA ILE A 299 9.53 -12.45 -3.94
C ILE A 299 10.44 -12.12 -2.76
N PHE A 300 11.22 -11.06 -2.88
CA PHE A 300 12.23 -10.67 -1.88
C PHE A 300 11.64 -10.56 -0.46
N ALA A 301 10.50 -9.88 -0.33
CA ALA A 301 9.82 -9.68 0.95
C ALA A 301 9.16 -10.96 1.54
N LEU A 302 9.13 -12.07 0.79
CA LEU A 302 8.71 -13.39 1.29
C LEU A 302 9.91 -14.35 1.37
N ASP A 303 11.00 -13.87 1.97
CA ASP A 303 12.25 -14.62 2.15
C ASP A 303 12.90 -15.03 0.82
N ASN A 304 12.71 -14.22 -0.22
CA ASN A 304 13.23 -14.47 -1.57
C ASN A 304 12.78 -15.82 -2.17
N ARG A 305 11.59 -16.30 -1.78
CA ARG A 305 11.02 -17.57 -2.23
C ARG A 305 10.21 -17.40 -3.52
N SER A 306 10.07 -18.50 -4.27
CA SER A 306 9.10 -18.65 -5.36
C SER A 306 7.93 -19.52 -4.87
N PHE A 307 6.73 -19.20 -5.32
CA PHE A 307 5.50 -19.88 -4.89
C PHE A 307 4.83 -20.56 -6.07
N TYR A 308 4.40 -21.80 -5.86
CA TYR A 308 3.73 -22.61 -6.86
C TYR A 308 2.23 -22.30 -6.89
N LYS A 309 1.63 -22.17 -8.08
CA LYS A 309 0.17 -22.10 -8.25
C LYS A 309 -0.39 -23.50 -8.49
N PRO A 310 -1.18 -24.07 -7.56
CA PRO A 310 -1.77 -25.39 -7.74
C PRO A 310 -2.66 -25.46 -9.00
N THR A 311 -2.74 -26.66 -9.59
CA THR A 311 -3.68 -26.98 -10.68
C THR A 311 -5.05 -27.41 -10.20
N ILE A 312 -5.23 -27.50 -8.88
CA ILE A 312 -6.49 -27.80 -8.22
C ILE A 312 -7.07 -26.50 -7.66
N ASP A 313 -8.40 -26.41 -7.69
CA ASP A 313 -9.16 -25.34 -7.04
C ASP A 313 -9.24 -25.54 -5.52
#